data_AF-A0A967YVQ1-F1
#
_entry.id   AF-A0A967YVQ1-F1
#
_cell.length_a   1.000
_cell.length_b   1.000
_cell.length_c   1.000
_cell.angle_alpha   90.00
_cell.angle_beta   90.00
_cell.angle_gamma   90.00
#
_symmetry.space_group_name_H-M   'P 1'
#
loop_
_entity.id
_entity.type
_entity.pdbx_description
1 polymer ?
#
loop_
_entity_poly.entity_id
_entity_poly.type
_entity_poly.pdbx_seq_one_letter_code
_entity_poly.pdbx_strand_id
1 'polypeptide(L)'
;MSPAILKEVASQFSISEDKLLEEGIKAFLQDKLHLMEVERQQIFRKFGVNSFKELDQYITDRPDEESDLLEDFERADYLTFRIEQIQKLFKQRRFRNKPVQQGRAFDWMLPKKIFILMMTLD
;
A
#
# COMPACT_ATOMS: atom_id res chain seq x y z
N MET A 1 -10.42 23.18 -3.47
CA MET A 1 -11.63 23.10 -4.32
C MET A 1 -12.40 24.39 -4.11
N SER A 2 -12.81 25.10 -5.16
CA SER A 2 -13.61 26.31 -4.94
C SER A 2 -15.00 25.88 -4.44
N PRO A 3 -15.58 26.57 -3.42
CA PRO A 3 -16.93 26.26 -2.94
C PRO A 3 -18.00 26.32 -4.04
N ALA A 4 -17.76 27.15 -5.07
CA ALA A 4 -18.67 27.32 -6.21
C ALA A 4 -18.87 26.03 -7.04
N ILE A 5 -17.80 25.28 -7.32
CA ILE A 5 -17.88 24.05 -8.12
C ILE A 5 -18.63 22.95 -7.36
N LEU A 6 -18.41 22.83 -6.04
CA LEU A 6 -19.07 21.82 -5.23
C LEU A 6 -20.60 22.00 -5.26
N LYS A 7 -21.06 23.23 -5.08
CA LYS A 7 -22.48 23.58 -5.11
C LYS A 7 -23.09 23.36 -6.49
N GLU A 8 -22.40 23.74 -7.55
CA GLU A 8 -22.86 23.54 -8.93
C GLU A 8 -23.04 22.06 -9.24
N VAL A 9 -22.03 21.24 -8.97
CA VAL A 9 -22.08 19.78 -9.21
C VAL A 9 -23.18 19.15 -8.35
N ALA A 10 -23.25 19.47 -7.06
CA ALA A 10 -24.29 18.93 -6.18
C ALA A 10 -25.71 19.25 -6.70
N SER A 11 -25.92 20.46 -7.24
CA SER A 11 -27.19 20.85 -7.84
C SER A 11 -27.52 20.06 -9.12
N GLN A 12 -26.54 19.85 -10.01
CA GLN A 12 -26.73 19.09 -11.26
C GLN A 12 -27.12 17.63 -11.00
N PHE A 13 -26.57 17.02 -9.93
CA PHE A 13 -26.86 15.64 -9.55
C PHE A 13 -27.99 15.50 -8.52
N SER A 14 -28.66 16.59 -8.14
CA SER A 14 -29.75 16.60 -7.15
C SER A 14 -29.38 15.93 -5.81
N ILE A 15 -28.17 16.19 -5.31
CA ILE A 15 -27.68 15.71 -4.00
C ILE A 15 -27.18 16.87 -3.14
N SER A 16 -26.99 16.65 -1.84
CA SER A 16 -26.36 17.65 -0.96
C SER A 16 -24.85 17.73 -1.21
N GLU A 17 -24.26 18.89 -0.92
CA GLU A 17 -22.81 19.08 -0.95
C GLU A 17 -22.09 18.06 -0.03
N ASP A 18 -22.64 17.79 1.16
CA ASP A 18 -22.10 16.78 2.09
C ASP A 18 -22.12 15.37 1.49
N LYS A 19 -23.19 14.99 0.79
CA LYS A 19 -23.30 13.68 0.15
C LYS A 19 -22.35 13.56 -1.03
N LEU A 20 -22.21 14.64 -1.81
CA LEU A 20 -21.24 14.71 -2.90
C LEU A 20 -19.80 14.59 -2.36
N LEU A 21 -19.49 15.25 -1.25
CA LEU A 21 -18.19 15.12 -0.58
C LEU A 21 -17.96 13.70 -0.06
N GLU A 22 -18.95 13.07 0.57
CA GLU A 22 -18.82 11.70 1.06
C GLU A 22 -18.55 10.70 -0.07
N GLU A 23 -19.35 10.73 -1.13
CA GLU A 23 -19.15 9.84 -2.28
C GLU A 23 -17.85 10.17 -3.03
N GLY A 24 -17.46 11.44 -3.11
CA GLY A 24 -16.20 11.87 -3.71
C GLY A 24 -14.98 11.34 -2.93
N ILE A 25 -14.99 11.45 -1.60
CA ILE A 25 -13.93 10.91 -0.74
C ILE A 25 -13.86 9.39 -0.88
N LYS A 26 -15.01 8.71 -0.89
CA LYS A 26 -15.10 7.26 -1.05
C LYS A 26 -14.54 6.80 -2.40
N ALA A 27 -14.95 7.45 -3.49
CA ALA A 27 -14.47 7.15 -4.84
C ALA A 27 -12.95 7.37 -4.94
N PHE A 28 -12.45 8.50 -4.40
CA PHE A 28 -11.02 8.79 -4.35
C PHE A 28 -10.23 7.71 -3.60
N LEU A 29 -10.69 7.30 -2.41
CA LEU A 29 -10.02 6.27 -1.62
C LEU A 29 -10.08 4.89 -2.29
N GLN A 30 -11.18 4.55 -2.95
CA GLN A 30 -11.32 3.30 -3.70
C GLN A 30 -10.36 3.24 -4.88
N ASP A 31 -10.24 4.33 -5.64
CA ASP A 31 -9.32 4.45 -6.77
C ASP A 31 -7.86 4.32 -6.30
N LYS A 32 -7.47 5.04 -5.23
CA LYS A 32 -6.13 4.93 -4.65
C LYS A 32 -5.82 3.53 -4.14
N LEU A 33 -6.79 2.88 -3.49
CA LEU A 33 -6.64 1.50 -3.04
C LEU A 33 -6.41 0.55 -4.22
N HIS A 34 -7.20 0.70 -5.29
CA HIS A 34 -7.07 -0.13 -6.49
C HIS A 34 -5.69 0.03 -7.14
N LEU A 35 -5.25 1.28 -7.37
CA LEU A 35 -3.95 1.56 -7.98
C LEU A 35 -2.79 1.00 -7.15
N MET A 36 -2.81 1.19 -5.83
CA MET A 36 -1.79 0.63 -4.93
C MET A 36 -1.78 -0.89 -4.94
N GLU A 37 -2.95 -1.54 -4.99
CA GLU A 37 -3.04 -3.00 -5.06
C GLU A 37 -2.49 -3.51 -6.39
N VAL A 38 -2.83 -2.87 -7.51
CA VAL A 38 -2.29 -3.23 -8.84
C VAL A 38 -0.77 -3.12 -8.85
N GLU A 39 -0.22 -2.03 -8.36
CA GLU A 39 1.23 -1.82 -8.28
C GLU A 39 1.90 -2.88 -7.40
N ARG A 40 1.35 -3.16 -6.22
CA ARG A 40 1.87 -4.20 -5.32
C ARG A 40 1.86 -5.59 -5.98
N GLN A 41 0.79 -5.91 -6.70
CA GLN A 41 0.68 -7.17 -7.44
C GLN A 41 1.66 -7.26 -8.61
N GLN A 42 2.00 -6.13 -9.25
CA GLN A 42 3.03 -6.11 -10.29
C GLN A 42 4.41 -6.46 -9.71
N ILE A 43 4.74 -5.89 -8.54
CA ILE A 43 5.98 -6.23 -7.82
C ILE A 43 6.00 -7.72 -7.48
N PHE A 44 4.92 -8.25 -6.89
CA PHE A 44 4.85 -9.67 -6.56
C PHE A 44 5.00 -10.59 -7.78
N ARG A 45 4.38 -10.23 -8.91
CA ARG A 45 4.53 -10.98 -10.17
C ARG A 45 5.96 -10.97 -10.71
N LYS A 46 6.70 -9.87 -10.56
CA LYS A 46 8.12 -9.78 -10.98
C LYS A 46 8.96 -10.89 -10.32
N PHE A 47 8.66 -11.23 -9.07
CA PHE A 47 9.36 -12.26 -8.30
C PHE A 47 8.65 -13.62 -8.25
N GLY A 48 7.52 -13.77 -8.94
CA GLY A 48 6.74 -15.02 -8.93
C GLY A 48 6.09 -15.36 -7.58
N VAL A 49 5.89 -14.36 -6.72
CA VAL A 49 5.29 -14.51 -5.39
C VAL A 49 3.85 -13.97 -5.36
N ASN A 50 3.09 -14.28 -4.32
CA ASN A 50 1.70 -13.83 -4.15
C ASN A 50 1.47 -13.01 -2.87
N SER A 51 2.49 -12.90 -2.01
CA SER A 51 2.37 -12.21 -0.74
C SER A 51 3.68 -11.54 -0.34
N PHE A 52 3.58 -10.52 0.51
CA PHE A 52 4.75 -9.86 1.08
C PHE A 52 5.62 -10.84 1.88
N LYS A 53 4.99 -11.81 2.56
CA LYS A 53 5.71 -12.88 3.28
C LYS A 53 6.51 -13.77 2.32
N GLU A 54 5.95 -14.11 1.17
CA GLU A 54 6.69 -14.88 0.15
C GLU A 54 7.83 -14.04 -0.46
N LEU A 55 7.64 -12.73 -0.64
CA LEU A 55 8.70 -11.83 -1.10
C LEU A 55 9.85 -11.74 -0.09
N ASP A 56 9.53 -11.59 1.20
CA ASP A 56 10.50 -11.57 2.30
C ASP A 56 11.33 -12.87 2.36
N GLN A 57 10.67 -14.02 2.18
CA GLN A 57 11.33 -15.31 2.07
C GLN A 57 12.21 -15.40 0.81
N TYR A 58 11.72 -14.94 -0.34
CA TYR A 58 12.46 -14.94 -1.61
C TYR A 58 13.82 -14.23 -1.47
N ILE A 59 13.83 -13.07 -0.83
CA ILE A 59 15.03 -12.23 -0.61
C ILE A 59 15.95 -12.87 0.42
N THR A 60 15.39 -13.44 1.49
CA THR A 60 16.18 -14.12 2.52
C THR A 60 16.98 -15.30 1.95
N ASP A 61 16.41 -16.01 0.97
CA ASP A 61 17.04 -17.15 0.31
C ASP A 61 18.05 -16.76 -0.78
N ARG A 62 18.07 -15.48 -1.22
CA ARG A 62 18.91 -14.95 -2.30
C ARG A 62 19.59 -13.63 -1.91
N PRO A 63 20.51 -13.66 -0.93
CA PRO A 63 21.16 -12.44 -0.42
C PRO A 63 22.17 -11.80 -1.38
N ASP A 64 22.48 -12.46 -2.50
CA ASP A 64 23.50 -12.10 -3.50
C ASP A 64 22.92 -11.49 -4.79
N GLU A 65 21.59 -11.43 -4.95
CA GLU A 65 20.94 -10.70 -6.04
C GLU A 65 20.86 -9.18 -5.68
N GLU A 66 21.24 -8.31 -6.64
CA GLU A 66 21.57 -6.88 -6.48
C GLU A 66 20.41 -5.91 -6.11
N SER A 67 20.78 -4.61 -5.96
CA SER A 67 20.06 -3.44 -5.45
C SER A 67 18.60 -3.23 -5.89
N ASP A 68 18.21 -3.69 -7.07
CA ASP A 68 16.83 -3.55 -7.58
C ASP A 68 15.82 -4.35 -6.73
N LEU A 69 16.29 -5.39 -6.03
CA LEU A 69 15.47 -6.13 -5.06
C LEU A 69 15.08 -5.29 -3.86
N LEU A 70 15.98 -4.42 -3.39
CA LEU A 70 15.74 -3.62 -2.20
C LEU A 70 14.69 -2.55 -2.47
N GLU A 71 14.78 -1.87 -3.62
CA GLU A 71 13.79 -0.85 -4.00
C GLU A 71 12.38 -1.44 -4.14
N ASP A 72 12.25 -2.58 -4.81
CA ASP A 72 10.97 -3.27 -4.95
C ASP A 72 10.41 -3.76 -3.61
N PHE A 73 11.28 -4.24 -2.72
CA PHE A 73 10.87 -4.67 -1.38
C PHE A 73 10.36 -3.51 -0.53
N GLU A 74 11.12 -2.42 -0.44
CA GLU A 74 10.72 -1.20 0.25
C GLU A 74 9.41 -0.65 -0.32
N ARG A 75 9.27 -0.69 -1.64
CA ARG A 75 8.05 -0.26 -2.31
C ARG A 75 6.86 -1.15 -1.96
N ALA A 76 7.03 -2.47 -1.97
CA ALA A 76 5.99 -3.42 -1.60
C ALA A 76 5.56 -3.27 -0.13
N ASP A 77 6.50 -2.98 0.78
CA ASP A 77 6.21 -2.73 2.19
C ASP A 77 5.40 -1.44 2.37
N TYR A 78 5.86 -0.35 1.76
CA TYR A 78 5.15 0.93 1.75
C TYR A 78 3.71 0.76 1.24
N LEU A 79 3.54 0.08 0.09
CA LEU A 79 2.22 -0.17 -0.49
C LEU A 79 1.35 -0.98 0.47
N THR A 80 1.89 -2.06 1.06
CA THR A 80 1.18 -2.90 2.02
C THR A 80 0.70 -2.08 3.22
N PHE A 81 1.57 -1.27 3.82
CA PHE A 81 1.22 -0.38 4.92
C PHE A 81 0.13 0.62 4.53
N ARG A 82 0.26 1.29 3.37
CA ARG A 82 -0.72 2.30 2.91
C ARG A 82 -2.08 1.69 2.61
N ILE A 83 -2.11 0.52 1.97
CA ILE A 83 -3.32 -0.25 1.69
C ILE A 83 -4.05 -0.55 3.01
N GLU A 84 -3.32 -1.00 4.04
CA GLU A 84 -3.91 -1.26 5.36
C GLU A 84 -4.51 0.01 6.00
N GLN A 85 -3.83 1.16 5.89
CA GLN A 85 -4.35 2.42 6.44
C GLN A 85 -5.66 2.83 5.73
N ILE A 86 -5.71 2.75 4.40
CA ILE A 86 -6.92 3.07 3.63
C ILE A 86 -8.04 2.08 3.98
N GLN A 87 -7.73 0.79 4.09
CA GLN A 87 -8.71 -0.22 4.51
C GLN A 87 -9.23 0.02 5.93
N LYS A 88 -8.40 0.51 6.86
CA LYS A 88 -8.84 0.89 8.22
C LYS A 88 -9.85 2.04 8.18
N LEU A 89 -9.66 3.03 7.31
CA LEU A 89 -10.61 4.12 7.10
C LEU A 89 -11.97 3.60 6.60
N PHE A 90 -11.98 2.57 5.75
CA PHE A 90 -13.22 1.90 5.34
C PHE A 90 -13.83 1.02 6.45
N LYS A 91 -13.02 0.27 7.20
CA LYS A 91 -13.46 -0.65 8.28
C LYS A 91 -14.04 0.08 9.49
N GLN A 92 -13.52 1.26 9.85
CA GLN A 92 -14.10 2.08 10.92
C GLN A 92 -15.56 2.48 10.62
N ARG A 93 -15.97 2.49 9.35
CA ARG A 93 -17.37 2.74 8.96
C ARG A 93 -18.22 1.49 8.78
N ARG A 94 -17.63 0.29 8.83
CA ARG A 94 -18.33 -0.99 8.57
C ARG A 94 -17.75 -2.09 9.45
N PHE A 95 -18.24 -2.24 10.69
CA PHE A 95 -17.88 -3.36 11.56
C PHE A 95 -18.34 -4.70 10.98
N ARG A 96 -17.43 -5.43 10.33
CA ARG A 96 -17.19 -6.90 10.46
C ARG A 96 -16.15 -7.35 9.43
N ASN A 97 -14.92 -7.63 9.87
CA ASN A 97 -14.28 -8.95 9.75
C ASN A 97 -12.75 -8.92 10.02
N LYS A 98 -12.40 -9.87 10.89
CA LYS A 98 -11.13 -10.48 11.36
C LYS A 98 -9.84 -9.64 11.46
N PRO A 99 -9.05 -9.86 12.55
CA PRO A 99 -7.76 -9.24 12.72
C PRO A 99 -6.80 -9.73 11.65
N VAL A 100 -6.11 -8.79 11.00
CA VAL A 100 -4.94 -9.09 10.18
C VAL A 100 -3.78 -9.31 11.16
N GLN A 101 -3.14 -10.46 11.04
CA GLN A 101 -2.00 -10.86 11.88
C GLN A 101 -0.92 -9.79 11.77
N GLN A 102 -0.43 -9.35 12.94
CA GLN A 102 0.61 -8.33 13.06
C GLN A 102 1.87 -8.75 12.30
N GLY A 103 2.28 -7.95 11.33
CA GLY A 103 3.68 -7.79 10.95
C GLY A 103 4.02 -6.33 11.18
N ARG A 104 4.47 -5.97 12.38
CA ARG A 104 5.17 -4.69 12.55
C ARG A 104 6.52 -4.84 11.85
N ALA A 105 6.57 -4.58 10.54
CA ALA A 105 7.82 -4.35 9.83
C ALA A 105 8.29 -2.92 10.16
N PHE A 106 8.74 -2.75 11.40
CA PHE A 106 9.54 -1.60 11.82
C PHE A 106 10.51 -2.14 12.87
N ASP A 107 11.37 -3.05 12.42
CA ASP A 107 12.60 -3.43 13.09
C ASP A 107 13.68 -3.34 12.02
N TRP A 108 14.56 -2.36 12.16
CA TRP A 108 15.60 -2.00 11.21
C TRP A 108 16.67 -3.09 11.24
N MET A 109 16.42 -4.16 10.51
CA MET A 109 17.44 -5.07 10.05
C MET A 109 17.05 -5.49 8.64
N LEU A 110 17.71 -4.87 7.66
CA LEU A 110 18.13 -5.63 6.49
C LEU A 110 18.67 -6.98 7.02
N PRO A 111 18.32 -8.14 6.43
CA PRO A 111 18.88 -9.40 6.86
C PRO A 111 20.39 -9.21 6.98
N LYS A 112 20.97 -9.54 8.14
CA LYS A 112 22.35 -9.15 8.56
C LYS A 112 23.43 -9.35 7.48
N LYS A 113 23.16 -10.19 6.48
CA LYS A 113 24.01 -10.43 5.31
C LYS A 113 24.03 -9.29 4.28
N ILE A 114 22.90 -8.60 4.00
CA ILE A 114 22.86 -7.45 3.07
C ILE A 114 23.63 -6.26 3.66
N PHE A 115 23.53 -6.05 4.98
CA PHE A 115 24.28 -5.01 5.69
C PHE A 115 25.81 -5.23 5.64
N ILE A 116 26.26 -6.49 5.63
CA ILE A 116 27.69 -6.83 5.49
C ILE A 116 28.17 -6.54 4.07
N LEU A 117 27.37 -6.86 3.04
CA LEU A 117 27.76 -6.64 1.64
C LEU A 117 27.92 -5.15 1.30
N MET A 118 27.06 -4.29 1.86
CA MET A 118 27.15 -2.82 1.71
C MET A 118 28.35 -2.18 2.44
N MET A 119 28.89 -2.82 3.48
CA MET A 119 30.06 -2.31 4.23
C MET A 119 31.41 -2.83 3.71
N THR A 120 31.42 -3.69 2.69
CA THR A 120 32.64 -4.30 2.13
C THR A 120 32.96 -3.85 0.71
N LEU A 121 32.20 -2.90 0.16
CA LEU A 121 32.52 -2.24 -1.12
C LEU A 121 33.24 -0.92 -0.83
N ASP A 122 34.55 -1.01 -0.58
CA ASP A 122 35.53 0.08 -0.76
C ASP A 122 36.24 -0.11 -2.12
#